data_AF-A0A317YMP1-F1
#
_entry.id   AF-A0A317YMP1-F1
#
_cell.length_a   1.000
_cell.length_b   1.000
_cell.length_c   1.000
_cell.angle_alpha   90.00
_cell.angle_beta   90.00
_cell.angle_gamma   90.00
#
_symmetry.space_group_name_H-M   'P 1'
#
loop_
_entity.id
_entity.type
_entity.pdbx_description
1 polymer ?
#
loop_
_entity_poly.entity_id
_entity_poly.type
_entity_poly.pdbx_seq_one_letter_code
_entity_poly.pdbx_strand_id
1 'polypeptide(L)'
;YEQDVLERLGLFDRDIVVCATNDDDINRKVAKLAKTHQVERVICRLESTTDDTELVDSGIEIFSSYISNKILLKGLIETPNMLNLLSNVETSLYEIKMLN
;
A
#
# COMPACT_ATOMS: atom_id res chain seq x y z
N TYR A 1 -5.00 7.51 -15.96
CA TYR A 1 -4.20 8.74 -15.76
C TYR A 1 -3.07 8.78 -16.77
N GLU A 2 -2.82 9.97 -17.33
CA GLU A 2 -1.70 10.21 -18.24
C GLU A 2 -0.48 10.69 -17.47
N GLN A 3 0.72 10.30 -17.94
CA GLN A 3 1.97 10.52 -17.24
C GLN A 3 2.26 12.01 -17.02
N ASP A 4 1.97 12.86 -18.02
CA ASP A 4 2.18 14.31 -17.97
C ASP A 4 1.39 14.97 -16.84
N VAL A 5 0.16 14.49 -16.57
CA VAL A 5 -0.66 14.98 -15.48
C VAL A 5 -0.03 14.60 -14.14
N LEU A 6 0.42 13.35 -14.00
CA LEU A 6 1.00 12.84 -12.74
C LEU A 6 2.31 13.54 -12.40
N GLU A 7 3.13 13.82 -13.41
CA GLU A 7 4.38 14.59 -13.27
C GLU A 7 4.09 16.03 -12.85
N ARG A 8 3.14 16.71 -13.50
CA ARG A 8 2.73 18.07 -13.10
C ARG A 8 2.19 18.15 -11.66
N LEU A 9 1.60 17.07 -11.16
CA LEU A 9 1.11 16.98 -9.78
C LEU A 9 2.25 16.65 -8.78
N GLY A 10 3.46 16.41 -9.26
CA GLY A 10 4.64 16.06 -8.46
C GLY A 10 4.50 14.70 -7.78
N LEU A 11 3.78 13.76 -8.40
CA LEU A 11 3.58 12.42 -7.84
C LEU A 11 4.90 11.65 -7.71
N PHE A 12 5.80 11.82 -8.68
CA PHE A 12 7.06 11.08 -8.76
C PHE A 12 8.15 11.62 -7.81
N ASP A 13 7.98 12.84 -7.30
CA ASP A 13 8.90 13.45 -6.33
C ASP A 13 8.60 13.05 -4.87
N ARG A 14 7.69 12.10 -4.63
CA ARG A 14 7.27 11.67 -3.30
C ARG A 14 8.04 10.43 -2.87
N ASP A 15 8.33 10.35 -1.57
CA ASP A 15 8.99 9.16 -0.98
C ASP A 15 8.07 7.93 -1.01
N ILE A 16 6.76 8.14 -0.86
CA ILE A 16 5.75 7.09 -0.84
C ILE A 16 4.58 7.45 -1.76
N VAL A 17 4.23 6.53 -2.65
CA VAL A 17 3.04 6.62 -3.51
C VAL A 17 2.09 5.46 -3.20
N VAL A 18 0.82 5.77 -2.96
CA VAL A 18 -0.24 4.79 -2.74
C VAL A 18 -1.28 4.90 -3.86
N CYS A 19 -1.42 3.84 -4.64
CA CYS A 19 -2.39 3.73 -5.72
C CYS A 19 -3.62 2.96 -5.24
N ALA A 20 -4.67 3.69 -4.81
CA ALA A 20 -5.84 3.10 -4.14
C ALA A 20 -7.18 3.56 -4.74
N THR A 21 -7.25 3.70 -6.06
CA THR A 21 -8.54 3.90 -6.74
C THR A 21 -9.35 2.59 -6.75
N ASN A 22 -10.64 2.68 -7.11
CA ASN A 22 -11.51 1.51 -7.25
C ASN A 22 -11.22 0.67 -8.52
N ASP A 23 -10.21 1.02 -9.30
CA ASP A 23 -9.86 0.37 -10.55
C ASP A 23 -8.42 -0.18 -10.48
N ASP A 24 -8.31 -1.50 -10.58
CA ASP A 24 -7.05 -2.24 -10.46
C ASP A 24 -6.07 -1.90 -11.60
N ASP A 25 -6.57 -1.68 -12.82
CA ASP A 25 -5.74 -1.38 -13.99
C ASP A 25 -5.14 0.02 -13.88
N ILE A 26 -5.94 0.98 -13.39
CA ILE A 26 -5.46 2.31 -13.05
C ILE A 26 -4.38 2.23 -11.97
N ASN A 27 -4.60 1.49 -10.89
CA ASN A 27 -3.64 1.38 -9.80
C ASN A 27 -2.32 0.78 -10.28
N ARG A 28 -2.40 -0.30 -11.07
CA ARG A 28 -1.26 -0.95 -11.71
C ARG A 28 -0.49 -0.02 -12.64
N LYS A 29 -1.18 0.70 -13.52
CA LYS A 29 -0.55 1.66 -14.46
C LYS A 29 0.22 2.72 -13.69
N VAL A 30 -0.40 3.33 -12.68
CA VAL A 30 0.23 4.41 -11.89
C VAL A 30 1.39 3.89 -11.04
N ALA A 31 1.23 2.71 -10.42
CA ALA A 31 2.30 2.11 -9.61
C ALA A 31 3.54 1.78 -10.45
N LYS A 32 3.36 1.20 -11.64
CA LYS A 32 4.48 0.93 -12.56
C LYS A 32 5.16 2.22 -13.02
N LEU A 33 4.40 3.27 -13.33
CA LEU A 33 4.97 4.58 -13.65
C LEU A 33 5.78 5.13 -12.48
N ALA A 34 5.22 5.12 -11.26
CA ALA A 34 5.90 5.59 -10.06
C ALA A 34 7.22 4.84 -9.81
N LYS A 35 7.22 3.51 -9.97
CA LYS A 35 8.43 2.70 -9.80
C LYS A 35 9.47 2.97 -10.90
N THR A 36 9.02 3.17 -12.14
CA THR A 36 9.90 3.56 -13.26
C THR A 36 10.60 4.90 -13.01
N HIS A 37 9.91 5.83 -12.35
CA HIS A 37 10.46 7.12 -11.92
C HIS A 37 11.17 7.06 -10.55
N GLN A 38 11.52 5.87 -10.07
CA GLN A 38 12.36 5.64 -8.88
C GLN A 38 11.77 6.13 -7.55
N VAL A 39 10.44 6.23 -7.44
CA VAL A 39 9.77 6.41 -6.14
C VAL A 39 10.22 5.28 -5.19
N GLU A 40 10.70 5.65 -4.00
CA GLU A 40 11.29 4.72 -3.03
C GLU A 40 10.30 3.61 -2.65
N ARG A 41 9.10 3.99 -2.22
CA ARG A 41 8.05 3.06 -1.81
C ARG A 41 6.78 3.25 -2.61
N VAL A 42 6.33 2.19 -3.28
CA VAL A 42 5.09 2.19 -4.07
C VAL A 42 4.18 1.08 -3.55
N ILE A 43 2.96 1.46 -3.17
CA ILE A 43 1.93 0.58 -2.65
C ILE A 43 0.74 0.59 -3.60
N CYS A 44 0.35 -0.57 -4.10
CA CYS A 44 -0.70 -0.75 -5.09
C CYS A 44 -1.88 -1.54 -4.50
N ARG A 45 -3.08 -0.97 -4.57
CA ARG A 45 -4.31 -1.68 -4.23
C ARG A 45 -4.76 -2.54 -5.41
N LEU A 46 -4.93 -3.84 -5.19
CA LEU A 46 -5.56 -4.76 -6.12
C LEU A 46 -6.62 -5.59 -5.38
N GLU A 47 -7.85 -5.64 -5.91
CA GLU A 47 -8.91 -6.50 -5.34
C GLU A 47 -9.10 -7.80 -6.13
N SER A 48 -8.76 -7.79 -7.42
CA SER A 48 -9.00 -8.94 -8.30
C SER A 48 -7.97 -10.04 -8.08
N THR A 49 -6.70 -9.68 -7.83
CA THR A 49 -5.59 -10.59 -7.57
C THR A 49 -4.56 -9.94 -6.65
N THR A 50 -4.04 -10.68 -5.66
CA THR A 50 -2.92 -10.23 -4.83
C THR A 50 -1.58 -10.83 -5.24
N ASP A 51 -1.61 -11.86 -6.10
CA ASP A 51 -0.44 -12.66 -6.46
C ASP A 51 0.18 -12.19 -7.77
N ASP A 52 0.17 -10.88 -7.98
CA ASP A 52 0.70 -10.29 -9.20
C ASP A 52 2.23 -10.24 -9.18
N THR A 53 2.84 -11.34 -9.65
CA THR A 53 4.28 -11.54 -9.57
C THR A 53 5.06 -10.43 -10.26
N GLU A 54 4.56 -9.87 -11.36
CA GLU A 54 5.23 -8.79 -12.09
C GLU A 54 5.40 -7.53 -11.22
N LEU A 55 4.35 -7.14 -10.49
CA LEU A 55 4.42 -5.99 -9.59
C LEU A 55 5.31 -6.26 -8.38
N VAL A 56 5.18 -7.45 -7.78
CA VAL A 56 6.00 -7.85 -6.63
C VAL A 56 7.48 -7.88 -7.00
N ASP A 57 7.82 -8.49 -8.13
CA ASP A 57 9.21 -8.57 -8.63
C ASP A 57 9.78 -7.18 -8.96
N SER A 58 8.92 -6.23 -9.34
CA SER A 58 9.28 -4.82 -9.54
C SER A 58 9.45 -4.04 -8.22
N GLY A 59 9.29 -4.68 -7.06
CA GLY A 59 9.39 -4.05 -5.75
C GLY A 59 8.23 -3.11 -5.44
N ILE A 60 7.02 -3.43 -5.93
CA ILE A 60 5.76 -2.76 -5.61
C ILE A 60 5.03 -3.61 -4.57
N GLU A 61 4.66 -3.00 -3.45
CA GLU A 61 3.87 -3.65 -2.40
C GLU A 61 2.40 -3.73 -2.84
N ILE A 62 1.74 -4.86 -2.61
CA ILE A 62 0.34 -5.06 -2.98
C ILE A 62 -0.51 -5.22 -1.72
N PHE A 63 -1.70 -4.60 -1.70
CA PHE A 63 -2.72 -4.87 -0.70
C PHE A 63 -4.11 -4.98 -1.33
N SER A 64 -5.02 -5.68 -0.65
CA SER A 64 -6.45 -5.76 -0.98
C SER A 64 -7.24 -5.24 0.22
N SER A 65 -8.14 -4.28 0.01
CA SER A 65 -8.98 -3.79 1.09
C SER A 65 -9.96 -4.87 1.57
N TYR A 66 -10.44 -5.71 0.65
CA TYR A 66 -11.30 -6.85 1.01
C TYR A 66 -10.58 -7.85 1.92
N ILE A 67 -9.37 -8.28 1.55
CA ILE A 67 -8.60 -9.23 2.34
C ILE A 67 -8.18 -8.61 3.67
N SER A 68 -7.69 -7.36 3.68
CA SER A 68 -7.34 -6.65 4.91
C SER A 68 -8.51 -6.56 5.88
N ASN A 69 -9.70 -6.18 5.39
CA ASN A 69 -10.90 -6.12 6.23
C ASN A 69 -11.33 -7.50 6.74
N LYS A 70 -11.28 -8.54 5.90
CA LYS A 70 -11.59 -9.91 6.30
C LYS A 70 -10.66 -10.41 7.40
N ILE A 71 -9.35 -10.16 7.25
CA ILE A 71 -8.33 -10.55 8.25
C ILE A 71 -8.56 -9.80 9.55
N LEU A 72 -8.76 -8.48 9.47
CA LEU A 72 -9.03 -7.64 10.65
C LEU A 72 -10.27 -8.13 11.40
N LEU A 73 -11.39 -8.34 10.71
CA LEU A 73 -12.62 -8.82 11.32
C LEU A 73 -12.44 -10.19 11.99
N LYS A 74 -11.73 -11.12 11.34
CA LYS A 74 -11.41 -12.42 11.93
C LYS A 74 -10.55 -12.26 13.19
N GLY A 75 -9.52 -11.40 13.14
CA GLY A 75 -8.67 -11.09 14.29
C GLY A 75 -9.43 -10.49 15.46
N LEU A 76 -10.42 -9.63 15.20
CA LEU A 76 -11.29 -9.07 16.25
C LEU A 76 -12.22 -10.11 16.87
N ILE A 77 -12.68 -11.11 16.11
CA ILE A 77 -13.49 -12.21 16.64
C ILE A 77 -12.64 -13.11 17.54
N GLU A 78 -11.42 -13.43 17.12
CA GLU A 78 -10.50 -14.29 17.87
C GLU A 78 -9.89 -13.56 19.09
N THR A 79 -9.63 -12.26 18.97
CA THR A 79 -9.04 -11.43 20.03
C THR A 79 -9.60 -10.01 19.98
N PRO A 80 -10.71 -9.73 20.69
CA PRO A 80 -11.37 -8.42 20.67
C PRO A 80 -10.48 -7.24 21.11
N ASN A 81 -9.50 -7.50 21.98
CA ASN A 81 -8.55 -6.49 22.44
C ASN A 81 -7.52 -6.04 21.39
N MET A 82 -7.45 -6.70 20.22
CA MET A 82 -6.56 -6.30 19.13
C MET A 82 -6.83 -4.87 18.65
N LEU A 83 -8.08 -4.41 18.71
CA LEU A 83 -8.43 -3.03 18.38
C LEU A 83 -7.72 -2.02 19.29
N ASN A 84 -7.60 -2.32 20.58
CA ASN A 84 -6.93 -1.43 21.54
C ASN A 84 -5.44 -1.31 21.24
N LEU A 85 -4.79 -2.39 20.81
CA LEU A 85 -3.38 -2.37 20.39
C LEU A 85 -3.15 -1.54 19.13
N LEU A 86 -4.10 -1.57 18.18
CA LEU A 86 -4.02 -0.83 16.92
C LEU A 86 -4.45 0.65 17.05
N SER A 87 -5.27 0.98 18.06
CA SER A 87 -5.94 2.29 18.17
C SER A 87 -5.45 3.16 19.32
N ASN A 88 -4.90 2.58 20.40
CA ASN A 88 -4.44 3.39 21.55
C ASN A 88 -3.03 3.96 21.30
N VAL A 89 -2.97 5.29 21.34
CA VAL A 89 -1.74 6.08 21.20
C VAL A 89 -0.77 5.88 22.38
N GLU A 90 -1.27 5.48 23.56
CA GLU A 90 -0.46 5.26 24.76
C GLU A 90 0.37 3.95 24.74
N THR A 91 -0.07 2.93 23.99
CA THR A 91 0.63 1.64 23.81
C THR A 91 0.81 1.32 22.33
N SER A 92 1.16 2.32 21.52
CA SER A 92 1.39 2.10 20.10
C SER A 92 2.62 1.24 19.85
N LEU A 93 2.56 0.39 18.82
CA LEU A 93 3.72 -0.32 18.30
C LEU A 93 4.60 0.67 17.55
N TYR A 94 5.85 0.83 18.01
CA TYR A 94 6.85 1.66 17.35
C TYR A 94 7.84 0.77 16.62
N GLU A 95 8.03 1.02 15.33
CA GLU A 95 9.14 0.45 14.57
C GLU A 95 10.33 1.40 14.66
N ILE A 96 11.44 0.92 15.24
CA ILE A 96 12.68 1.69 15.33
C ILE A 96 13.68 1.08 14.36
N LYS A 97 14.11 1.87 13.37
CA LYS A 97 15.18 1.48 12.45
C LYS A 97 16.52 1.60 13.17
N MET A 98 17.16 0.47 13.49
CA MET A 98 18.52 0.44 14.01
C MET A 98 19.51 0.80 12.88
N LEU A 99 20.25 1.90 13.06
CA LEU A 99 21.36 2.28 12.19
C LEU A 99 22.64 1.74 12.84
N ASN A 100 23.15 0.62 12.33
CA ASN A 100 24.43 0.05 12.76
C ASN A 100 25.56 0.52 11.83
#